data_AF-A0A965CXS8-F1
#
_entry.id   AF-A0A965CXS8-F1
#
_cell.length_a   1.000
_cell.length_b   1.000
_cell.length_c   1.000
_cell.angle_alpha   90.00
_cell.angle_beta   90.00
_cell.angle_gamma   90.00
#
_symmetry.space_group_name_H-M   'P 1'
#
loop_
_entity.id
_entity.type
_entity.pdbx_description
1 polymer ?
#
loop_
_entity_poly.entity_id
_entity_poly.type
_entity_poly.pdbx_seq_one_letter_code
_entity_poly.pdbx_strand_id
1 'polypeptide(L)'
;MLLLVALLAPFIAPPLLAQTREVPKFEVDPTWPQLPSKWVWGQVSSVSIDERQHAWVLQRPGTIRADQKGKAAPPLIEFDENGKFLQAWGGPGEGFDWPEIEHGVYVDTKGFVWIGGNGKNDHQLLKFTRDGKFVMQIGKKGQSKGNKDTQNVNQAADTFYYAKTNELIVADGYGNKRIIVFDADTGAFKRMWGAFGNEPLDDVPPPPKVPEASRIPASMETGRGPEQFVR
;
A
#
# COMPACT_ATOMS: atom_id res chain seq x y z
N MET A 1 -29.64 45.23 -50.67
CA MET A 1 -29.16 45.06 -49.29
C MET A 1 -30.35 45.25 -48.37
N LEU A 2 -30.99 44.15 -47.93
CA LEU A 2 -32.02 44.16 -46.89
C LEU A 2 -31.62 43.12 -45.85
N LEU A 3 -31.44 43.58 -44.61
CA LEU A 3 -31.01 42.78 -43.46
C LEU A 3 -32.22 42.04 -42.86
N LEU A 4 -32.13 40.72 -42.70
CA LEU A 4 -33.07 39.93 -41.92
C LEU A 4 -32.56 39.90 -40.47
N VAL A 5 -33.34 40.42 -39.51
CA VAL A 5 -33.04 40.32 -38.08
C VAL A 5 -33.78 39.11 -37.53
N ALA A 6 -33.05 38.05 -37.19
CA ALA A 6 -33.57 36.89 -36.47
C ALA A 6 -33.54 37.17 -34.96
N LEU A 7 -34.72 37.15 -34.31
CA LEU A 7 -34.84 37.18 -32.85
C LEU A 7 -34.53 35.79 -32.29
N LEU A 8 -33.38 35.66 -31.60
CA LEU A 8 -33.10 34.51 -30.74
C LEU A 8 -33.85 34.67 -29.41
N ALA A 9 -34.74 33.71 -29.10
CA ALA A 9 -35.25 33.53 -27.74
C ALA A 9 -34.22 32.73 -26.91
N PRO A 10 -33.91 33.14 -25.67
CA PRO A 10 -32.97 32.41 -24.83
C PRO A 10 -33.63 31.12 -24.29
N PHE A 11 -33.01 29.97 -24.59
CA PHE A 11 -33.28 28.72 -23.88
C PHE A 11 -32.67 28.81 -22.48
N ILE A 12 -33.52 28.88 -21.45
CA ILE A 12 -33.10 28.75 -20.06
C ILE A 12 -33.11 27.25 -19.73
N ALA A 13 -31.92 26.67 -19.55
CA ALA A 13 -31.80 25.30 -19.07
C ALA A 13 -32.33 25.21 -17.62
N PRO A 14 -33.13 24.19 -17.26
CA PRO A 14 -33.56 24.01 -15.89
C PRO A 14 -32.35 23.71 -14.99
N PRO A 15 -32.37 24.16 -13.73
CA PRO A 15 -31.28 23.90 -12.80
C PRO A 15 -31.14 22.39 -12.56
N LEU A 16 -29.92 21.89 -12.71
CA LEU A 16 -29.57 20.51 -12.36
C LEU A 16 -29.72 20.37 -10.84
N LEU A 17 -30.75 19.65 -10.37
CA LEU A 17 -30.90 19.36 -8.95
C LEU A 17 -29.71 18.49 -8.51
N ALA A 18 -28.94 18.99 -7.55
CA ALA A 18 -27.86 18.23 -6.94
C ALA A 18 -28.47 17.00 -6.24
N GLN A 19 -28.23 15.81 -6.79
CA GLN A 19 -28.60 14.56 -6.15
C GLN A 19 -27.74 14.41 -4.88
N THR A 20 -28.35 14.54 -3.71
CA THR A 20 -27.69 14.25 -2.43
C THR A 20 -27.22 12.80 -2.44
N ARG A 21 -25.92 12.57 -2.65
CA ARG A 21 -25.32 11.25 -2.49
C ARG A 21 -25.36 10.90 -1.00
N GLU A 22 -26.15 9.90 -0.65
CA GLU A 22 -26.10 9.33 0.70
C GLU A 22 -24.70 8.78 0.96
N VAL A 23 -24.19 9.02 2.17
CA VAL A 23 -22.89 8.47 2.59
C VAL A 23 -23.06 6.97 2.80
N PRO A 24 -22.19 6.11 2.20
CA PRO A 24 -22.23 4.68 2.43
C PRO A 24 -22.16 4.34 3.91
N LYS A 25 -23.04 3.45 4.37
CA LYS A 25 -22.98 2.83 5.70
C LYS A 25 -22.30 1.48 5.56
N PHE A 26 -21.38 1.18 6.46
CA PHE A 26 -20.66 -0.09 6.51
C PHE A 26 -21.10 -0.87 7.74
N GLU A 27 -21.28 -2.18 7.57
CA GLU A 27 -21.57 -3.13 8.64
C GLU A 27 -20.51 -4.23 8.61
N VAL A 28 -20.24 -4.82 9.77
CA VAL A 28 -19.29 -5.93 9.87
C VAL A 28 -20.00 -7.20 9.38
N ASP A 29 -19.40 -7.89 8.40
CA ASP A 29 -19.78 -9.24 8.04
C ASP A 29 -18.89 -10.26 8.78
N PRO A 30 -19.41 -10.99 9.78
CA PRO A 30 -18.63 -11.96 10.53
C PRO A 30 -18.40 -13.27 9.75
N THR A 31 -19.04 -13.46 8.60
CA THR A 31 -18.90 -14.65 7.76
C THR A 31 -17.79 -14.50 6.71
N TRP A 32 -17.22 -13.31 6.59
CA TRP A 32 -16.15 -12.98 5.66
C TRP A 32 -14.84 -12.64 6.42
N PRO A 33 -13.67 -13.18 6.03
CA PRO A 33 -13.45 -14.23 5.03
C PRO A 33 -13.54 -15.66 5.63
N GLN A 34 -13.74 -16.65 4.76
CA GLN A 34 -13.91 -18.06 5.12
C GLN A 34 -12.59 -18.83 5.05
N LEU A 35 -11.74 -18.72 6.08
CA LEU A 35 -10.52 -19.53 6.19
C LEU A 35 -10.86 -21.01 6.47
N PRO A 36 -10.22 -21.99 5.78
CA PRO A 36 -10.42 -23.40 6.09
C PRO A 36 -10.14 -23.72 7.57
N SER A 37 -11.05 -24.43 8.24
CA SER A 37 -11.04 -24.68 9.70
C SER A 37 -9.79 -25.40 10.23
N LYS A 38 -9.01 -26.03 9.36
CA LYS A 38 -7.72 -26.64 9.71
C LYS A 38 -6.64 -25.61 10.03
N TRP A 39 -6.81 -24.37 9.58
CA TRP A 39 -5.82 -23.32 9.67
C TRP A 39 -6.20 -22.23 10.68
N VAL A 40 -5.16 -21.56 11.15
CA VAL A 40 -5.23 -20.29 11.87
C VAL A 40 -4.27 -19.32 11.19
N TRP A 41 -4.61 -18.03 11.13
CA TRP A 41 -3.69 -16.98 10.71
C TRP A 41 -3.18 -16.18 11.90
N GLY A 42 -2.06 -15.50 11.70
CA GLY A 42 -1.54 -14.53 12.64
C GLY A 42 -2.16 -13.15 12.43
N GLN A 43 -1.37 -12.12 12.74
CA GLN A 43 -1.73 -10.74 12.48
C GLN A 43 -1.80 -10.50 10.97
N VAL A 44 -2.91 -9.96 10.50
CA VAL A 44 -3.05 -9.44 9.14
C VAL A 44 -2.32 -8.10 9.06
N SER A 45 -1.37 -7.99 8.13
CA SER A 45 -0.56 -6.77 7.96
C SER A 45 -1.00 -5.93 6.77
N SER A 46 -1.50 -6.57 5.71
CA SER A 46 -1.95 -5.87 4.50
C SER A 46 -2.97 -6.71 3.72
N VAL A 47 -3.79 -6.02 2.94
CA VAL A 47 -4.78 -6.60 2.01
C VAL A 47 -4.67 -5.88 0.67
N SER A 48 -4.71 -6.62 -0.43
CA SER A 48 -4.82 -6.09 -1.78
C SER A 48 -6.05 -6.67 -2.48
N ILE A 49 -6.71 -5.86 -3.32
CA ILE A 49 -7.81 -6.32 -4.18
C ILE A 49 -7.29 -6.32 -5.62
N ASP A 50 -7.43 -7.44 -6.31
CA ASP A 50 -7.02 -7.55 -7.72
C ASP A 50 -8.15 -7.23 -8.70
N GLU A 51 -7.84 -7.22 -10.00
CA GLU A 51 -8.79 -6.96 -11.09
C GLU A 51 -9.96 -7.97 -11.18
N ARG A 52 -9.91 -9.07 -10.42
CA ARG A 52 -10.99 -10.08 -10.33
C ARG A 52 -11.87 -9.87 -9.11
N GLN A 53 -11.65 -8.78 -8.35
CA GLN A 53 -12.27 -8.52 -7.05
C GLN A 53 -11.90 -9.56 -5.99
N HIS A 54 -10.77 -10.26 -6.17
CA HIS A 54 -10.30 -11.20 -5.16
C HIS A 54 -9.49 -10.46 -4.10
N ALA A 55 -9.70 -10.81 -2.84
CA ALA A 55 -8.96 -10.29 -1.71
C ALA A 55 -7.71 -11.15 -1.44
N TRP A 56 -6.56 -10.50 -1.46
CA TRP A 56 -5.26 -11.06 -1.13
C TRP A 56 -4.83 -10.56 0.24
N VAL A 57 -4.88 -11.46 1.22
CA VAL A 57 -4.60 -11.16 2.63
C VAL A 57 -3.21 -11.64 2.97
N LEU A 58 -2.32 -10.71 3.33
CA LEU A 58 -1.00 -11.00 3.88
C LEU A 58 -1.09 -11.02 5.41
N GLN A 59 -0.71 -12.14 6.00
CA GLN A 59 -0.64 -12.35 7.43
C GLN A 59 0.75 -12.81 7.86
N ARG A 60 1.02 -12.70 9.17
CA ARG A 60 2.30 -13.03 9.80
C ARG A 60 2.19 -14.33 10.58
N PRO A 61 2.55 -15.50 10.01
CA PRO A 61 2.50 -16.76 10.74
C PRO A 61 3.35 -16.76 12.02
N GLY A 62 4.42 -15.95 12.04
CA GLY A 62 5.31 -15.79 13.19
C GLY A 62 4.60 -15.29 14.47
N THR A 63 3.45 -14.62 14.35
CA THR A 63 2.69 -14.10 15.49
C THR A 63 1.66 -15.10 16.05
N ILE A 64 1.53 -16.28 15.44
CA ILE A 64 0.65 -17.34 15.93
C ILE A 64 1.27 -17.95 17.21
N ARG A 65 0.41 -18.21 18.20
CA ARG A 65 0.82 -18.80 19.48
C ARG A 65 1.50 -20.15 19.27
N ALA A 66 2.47 -20.47 20.13
CA ALA A 66 3.30 -21.66 20.00
C ALA A 66 2.49 -22.97 19.91
N ASP A 67 1.42 -23.09 20.69
CA ASP A 67 0.52 -24.24 20.73
C ASP A 67 -0.33 -24.42 19.44
N GLN A 68 -0.41 -23.38 18.61
CA GLN A 68 -1.18 -23.39 17.36
C GLN A 68 -0.30 -23.31 16.11
N LYS A 69 1.03 -23.21 16.23
CA LYS A 69 1.93 -23.05 15.08
C LYS A 69 1.82 -24.15 14.03
N GLY A 70 1.51 -25.39 14.43
CA GLY A 70 1.28 -26.51 13.50
C GLY A 70 0.05 -26.33 12.59
N LYS A 71 -0.82 -25.36 12.88
CA LYS A 71 -2.01 -25.00 12.10
C LYS A 71 -1.84 -23.68 11.34
N ALA A 72 -0.65 -23.09 11.32
CA ALA A 72 -0.45 -21.82 10.62
C ALA A 72 -0.81 -21.93 9.14
N ALA A 73 -1.68 -21.05 8.65
CA ALA A 73 -1.86 -20.85 7.22
C ALA A 73 -0.56 -20.30 6.60
N PRO A 74 -0.32 -20.51 5.29
CA PRO A 74 0.70 -19.77 4.56
C PRO A 74 0.52 -18.24 4.71
N PRO A 75 1.59 -17.44 4.60
CA PRO A 75 1.52 -15.98 4.79
C PRO A 75 0.53 -15.27 3.87
N LEU A 76 0.37 -15.72 2.63
CA LEU A 76 -0.52 -15.08 1.67
C LEU A 76 -1.71 -15.97 1.34
N ILE A 77 -2.91 -15.40 1.42
CA ILE A 77 -4.17 -16.13 1.26
C ILE A 77 -5.06 -15.34 0.30
N GLU A 78 -5.65 -16.03 -0.66
CA GLU A 78 -6.56 -15.45 -1.65
C GLU A 78 -7.99 -15.90 -1.39
N PHE A 79 -8.92 -14.94 -1.40
CA PHE A 79 -10.35 -15.14 -1.30
C PHE A 79 -11.07 -14.51 -2.50
N ASP A 80 -12.18 -15.10 -2.94
CA ASP A 80 -13.06 -14.42 -3.89
C ASP A 80 -13.85 -13.27 -3.24
N GLU A 81 -14.66 -12.58 -4.04
CA GLU A 81 -15.51 -11.46 -3.59
C GLU A 81 -16.46 -11.84 -2.43
N ASN A 82 -16.85 -13.11 -2.33
CA ASN A 82 -17.74 -13.64 -1.30
C ASN A 82 -16.96 -14.18 -0.08
N GLY A 83 -15.64 -14.02 -0.07
CA GLY A 83 -14.77 -14.46 1.02
C GLY A 83 -14.48 -15.95 1.00
N LYS A 84 -14.82 -16.66 -0.08
CA LYS A 84 -14.51 -18.08 -0.21
C LYS A 84 -13.02 -18.24 -0.46
N PHE A 85 -12.39 -19.12 0.32
CA PHE A 85 -11.00 -19.49 0.12
C PHE A 85 -10.74 -20.04 -1.28
N LEU A 86 -9.70 -19.53 -1.95
CA LEU A 86 -9.26 -19.98 -3.27
C LEU A 86 -7.91 -20.69 -3.20
N GLN A 87 -6.90 -20.03 -2.63
CA GLN A 87 -5.55 -20.56 -2.51
C GLN A 87 -4.76 -19.89 -1.38
N ALA A 88 -3.65 -20.49 -0.99
CA ALA A 88 -2.67 -19.89 -0.10
C ALA A 88 -1.26 -20.39 -0.40
N TRP A 89 -0.29 -19.51 -0.30
CA TRP A 89 1.13 -19.80 -0.50
C TRP A 89 2.02 -18.77 0.21
N GLY A 90 3.33 -18.90 0.07
CA GLY A 90 4.33 -17.96 0.59
C GLY A 90 5.14 -18.53 1.75
N GLY A 91 6.07 -17.72 2.23
CA GLY A 91 7.04 -18.08 3.26
C GLY A 91 8.47 -18.23 2.70
N PRO A 92 9.45 -18.52 3.58
CA PRO A 92 10.82 -18.76 3.17
C PRO A 92 10.94 -19.86 2.12
N GLY A 93 11.81 -19.65 1.14
CA GLY A 93 12.06 -20.59 0.05
C GLY A 93 13.41 -20.35 -0.61
N GLU A 94 13.70 -21.12 -1.66
CA GLU A 94 14.97 -21.01 -2.39
C GLU A 94 14.95 -19.88 -3.42
N GLY A 95 16.07 -19.17 -3.57
CA GLY A 95 16.27 -18.17 -4.63
C GLY A 95 15.83 -16.75 -4.31
N PHE A 96 15.23 -16.50 -3.14
CA PHE A 96 14.78 -15.17 -2.71
C PHE A 96 14.88 -14.98 -1.20
N ASP A 97 14.95 -13.73 -0.78
CA ASP A 97 15.01 -13.36 0.64
C ASP A 97 13.61 -13.03 1.17
N TRP A 98 12.90 -14.04 1.69
CA TRP A 98 11.59 -13.82 2.32
C TRP A 98 11.71 -12.82 3.49
N PRO A 99 10.76 -11.87 3.65
CA PRO A 99 10.85 -10.89 4.72
C PRO A 99 10.84 -11.51 6.12
N GLU A 100 11.53 -10.87 7.06
CA GLU A 100 11.50 -11.21 8.48
C GLU A 100 10.14 -10.92 9.11
N ILE A 101 9.50 -9.83 8.66
CA ILE A 101 8.15 -9.45 9.08
C ILE A 101 7.35 -9.06 7.85
N GLU A 102 6.40 -9.92 7.45
CA GLU A 102 5.53 -9.66 6.32
C GLU A 102 4.71 -8.39 6.54
N HIS A 103 4.75 -7.44 5.61
CA HIS A 103 4.11 -6.14 5.82
C HIS A 103 3.21 -5.71 4.68
N GLY A 104 3.76 -5.45 3.50
CA GLY A 104 2.98 -4.98 2.34
C GLY A 104 2.72 -6.10 1.33
N VAL A 105 1.49 -6.17 0.82
CA VAL A 105 1.15 -6.93 -0.40
C VAL A 105 0.46 -6.03 -1.41
N TYR A 106 0.81 -6.19 -2.69
CA TYR A 106 0.08 -5.56 -3.78
C TYR A 106 -0.02 -6.50 -4.98
N VAL A 107 -1.22 -6.71 -5.51
CA VAL A 107 -1.44 -7.49 -6.74
C VAL A 107 -1.62 -6.54 -7.90
N ASP A 108 -0.71 -6.63 -8.88
CA ASP A 108 -0.73 -5.75 -10.03
C ASP A 108 -1.74 -6.17 -11.11
N THR A 109 -2.01 -5.27 -12.05
CA THR A 109 -2.98 -5.51 -13.13
C THR A 109 -2.51 -6.55 -14.15
N LYS A 110 -1.24 -7.00 -14.07
CA LYS A 110 -0.71 -8.14 -14.84
C LYS A 110 -0.88 -9.46 -14.07
N GLY A 111 -1.37 -9.42 -12.84
CA GLY A 111 -1.58 -10.57 -11.95
C GLY A 111 -0.34 -11.01 -11.18
N PHE A 112 0.72 -10.21 -11.15
CA PHE A 112 1.86 -10.47 -10.26
C PHE A 112 1.58 -9.97 -8.85
N VAL A 113 2.14 -10.67 -7.87
CA VAL A 113 2.04 -10.34 -6.46
C VAL A 113 3.37 -9.78 -5.99
N TRP A 114 3.33 -8.57 -5.45
CA TRP A 114 4.46 -7.89 -4.84
C TRP A 114 4.38 -8.00 -3.32
N ILE A 115 5.49 -8.36 -2.68
CA ILE A 115 5.57 -8.54 -1.24
C ILE A 115 6.77 -7.76 -0.69
N GLY A 116 6.54 -7.01 0.38
CA GLY A 116 7.56 -6.33 1.16
C GLY A 116 7.43 -6.64 2.65
N GLY A 117 8.47 -6.32 3.41
CA GLY A 117 8.44 -6.45 4.87
C GLY A 117 8.97 -5.22 5.58
N ASN A 118 8.82 -5.24 6.90
CA ASN A 118 9.25 -4.16 7.78
C ASN A 118 10.10 -4.64 8.97
N GLY A 119 10.67 -5.85 8.87
CA GLY A 119 11.71 -6.30 9.78
C GLY A 119 13.00 -5.51 9.58
N LYS A 120 13.87 -5.52 10.60
CA LYS A 120 15.08 -4.68 10.63
C LYS A 120 15.96 -4.84 9.39
N ASN A 121 15.99 -6.03 8.79
CA ASN A 121 16.80 -6.31 7.59
C ASN A 121 15.98 -6.42 6.31
N ASP A 122 14.69 -6.09 6.32
CA ASP A 122 13.81 -6.22 5.15
C ASP A 122 14.05 -5.06 4.19
N HIS A 123 15.06 -5.24 3.36
CA HIS A 123 15.61 -4.26 2.43
C HIS A 123 15.33 -4.64 0.97
N GLN A 124 14.37 -5.54 0.78
CA GLN A 124 14.00 -6.13 -0.50
C GLN A 124 12.49 -6.06 -0.75
N LEU A 125 12.12 -6.09 -2.03
CA LEU A 125 10.78 -6.38 -2.53
C LEU A 125 10.83 -7.66 -3.35
N LEU A 126 9.82 -8.51 -3.22
CA LEU A 126 9.71 -9.76 -3.96
C LEU A 126 8.53 -9.69 -4.92
N LYS A 127 8.71 -10.23 -6.13
CA LYS A 127 7.66 -10.39 -7.13
C LYS A 127 7.42 -11.87 -7.40
N PHE A 128 6.16 -12.26 -7.36
CA PHE A 128 5.71 -13.62 -7.65
C PHE A 128 4.63 -13.59 -8.72
N THR A 129 4.50 -14.69 -9.43
CA THR A 129 3.28 -15.02 -10.18
C THR A 129 2.11 -15.23 -9.21
N ARG A 130 0.88 -15.18 -9.74
CA ARG A 130 -0.33 -15.46 -8.96
C ARG A 130 -0.28 -16.81 -8.23
N ASP A 131 0.31 -17.83 -8.85
CA ASP A 131 0.44 -19.18 -8.29
C ASP A 131 1.69 -19.38 -7.41
N GLY A 132 2.36 -18.29 -7.03
CA GLY A 132 3.44 -18.31 -6.03
C GLY A 132 4.82 -18.68 -6.57
N LYS A 133 5.01 -18.74 -7.89
CA LYS A 133 6.36 -18.91 -8.48
C LYS A 133 7.11 -17.59 -8.41
N PHE A 134 8.32 -17.62 -7.89
CA PHE A 134 9.21 -16.47 -7.82
C PHE A 134 9.56 -15.94 -9.22
N VAL A 135 9.51 -14.62 -9.37
CA VAL A 135 9.81 -13.93 -10.64
C VAL A 135 11.08 -13.11 -10.52
N MET A 136 11.12 -12.19 -9.55
CA MET A 136 12.29 -11.36 -9.32
C MET A 136 12.29 -10.75 -7.92
N GLN A 137 13.43 -10.18 -7.55
CA GLN A 137 13.64 -9.46 -6.30
C GLN A 137 14.35 -8.14 -6.60
N ILE A 138 13.88 -7.06 -5.97
CA ILE A 138 14.56 -5.77 -5.95
C ILE A 138 15.21 -5.63 -4.57
N GLY A 139 16.50 -5.27 -4.54
CA GLY A 139 17.27 -5.19 -3.30
C GLY A 139 17.66 -6.54 -2.71
N LYS A 140 18.34 -6.52 -1.56
CA LYS A 140 18.84 -7.70 -0.85
C LYS A 140 18.71 -7.51 0.66
N LYS A 141 18.38 -8.59 1.37
CA LYS A 141 18.22 -8.57 2.83
C LYS A 141 19.46 -7.98 3.51
N GLY A 142 19.24 -6.99 4.38
CA GLY A 142 20.31 -6.35 5.16
C GLY A 142 21.27 -5.46 4.34
N GLN A 143 20.98 -5.17 3.06
CA GLN A 143 21.92 -4.45 2.18
C GLN A 143 21.64 -2.96 1.95
N SER A 144 20.54 -2.41 2.50
CA SER A 144 20.24 -0.98 2.38
C SER A 144 21.35 -0.09 2.90
N LYS A 145 21.69 0.92 2.10
CA LYS A 145 22.67 1.98 2.41
C LYS A 145 22.00 3.32 2.74
N GLY A 146 20.69 3.32 2.99
CA GLY A 146 19.93 4.52 3.35
C GLY A 146 19.16 5.14 2.19
N ASN A 147 18.79 6.41 2.35
CA ASN A 147 17.86 7.18 1.53
C ASN A 147 18.37 7.41 0.10
N LYS A 148 19.68 7.40 -0.11
CA LYS A 148 20.29 7.55 -1.43
C LYS A 148 20.51 6.21 -2.15
N ASP A 149 20.25 5.08 -1.51
CA ASP A 149 20.45 3.76 -2.10
C ASP A 149 19.40 3.47 -3.19
N THR A 150 19.82 3.43 -4.45
CA THR A 150 18.91 3.19 -5.57
C THR A 150 18.62 1.71 -5.82
N GLN A 151 19.31 0.78 -5.14
CA GLN A 151 19.22 -0.65 -5.39
C GLN A 151 18.40 -1.39 -4.33
N ASN A 152 18.32 -0.86 -3.11
CA ASN A 152 17.61 -1.48 -2.00
C ASN A 152 16.54 -0.55 -1.43
N VAL A 153 15.47 -1.13 -0.90
CA VAL A 153 14.54 -0.44 -0.01
C VAL A 153 15.01 -0.56 1.44
N ASN A 154 14.31 0.06 2.38
CA ASN A 154 14.53 -0.13 3.81
C ASN A 154 13.19 -0.11 4.55
N GLN A 155 12.65 -1.32 4.75
CA GLN A 155 11.35 -1.54 5.36
C GLN A 155 10.25 -0.82 4.57
N ALA A 156 10.00 -1.32 3.36
CA ALA A 156 8.97 -0.76 2.48
C ALA A 156 7.59 -0.86 3.15
N ALA A 157 6.88 0.28 3.20
CA ALA A 157 5.58 0.39 3.83
C ALA A 157 4.46 -0.10 2.90
N ASP A 158 4.52 0.26 1.63
CA ASP A 158 3.52 -0.11 0.62
C ASP A 158 4.08 0.01 -0.80
N THR A 159 3.42 -0.63 -1.77
CA THR A 159 3.77 -0.60 -3.18
C THR A 159 2.54 -0.44 -4.07
N PHE A 160 2.69 0.25 -5.19
CA PHE A 160 1.64 0.43 -6.18
C PHE A 160 2.20 0.28 -7.60
N TYR A 161 1.52 -0.50 -8.43
CA TYR A 161 1.85 -0.61 -9.86
C TYR A 161 1.05 0.38 -10.69
N TYR A 162 1.75 1.27 -11.38
CA TYR A 162 1.17 2.19 -12.33
C TYR A 162 1.34 1.69 -13.76
N ALA A 163 0.28 1.06 -14.28
CA ALA A 163 0.29 0.38 -15.57
C ALA A 163 0.65 1.28 -16.77
N LYS A 164 0.25 2.57 -16.75
CA LYS A 164 0.45 3.48 -17.89
C LYS A 164 1.91 3.70 -18.25
N THR A 165 2.83 3.56 -17.30
CA THR A 165 4.27 3.79 -17.50
C THR A 165 5.14 2.62 -17.07
N ASN A 166 4.52 1.48 -16.74
CA ASN A 166 5.15 0.28 -16.20
C ASN A 166 5.98 0.52 -14.93
N GLU A 167 5.42 1.27 -13.98
CA GLU A 167 6.15 1.73 -12.80
C GLU A 167 5.68 1.03 -11.54
N LEU A 168 6.63 0.48 -10.78
CA LEU A 168 6.41 0.13 -9.38
C LEU A 168 6.79 1.34 -8.52
N ILE A 169 5.81 1.93 -7.86
CA ILE A 169 5.98 3.05 -6.94
C ILE A 169 5.97 2.49 -5.52
N VAL A 170 7.01 2.79 -4.74
CA VAL A 170 7.22 2.21 -3.41
C VAL A 170 7.26 3.31 -2.38
N ALA A 171 6.41 3.20 -1.36
CA ALA A 171 6.53 3.99 -0.14
C ALA A 171 7.61 3.35 0.75
N ASP A 172 8.83 3.86 0.66
CA ASP A 172 10.01 3.33 1.36
C ASP A 172 10.28 4.16 2.62
N GLY A 173 9.50 3.87 3.69
CA GLY A 173 9.19 4.85 4.73
C GLY A 173 9.42 4.45 6.20
N TYR A 174 9.58 3.16 6.54
CA TYR A 174 9.85 2.79 7.95
C TYR A 174 11.32 3.03 8.32
N GLY A 175 12.24 2.60 7.46
CA GLY A 175 13.67 2.90 7.62
C GLY A 175 14.09 4.16 6.86
N ASN A 176 13.75 4.20 5.56
CA ASN A 176 14.00 5.36 4.69
C ASN A 176 12.87 6.42 4.80
N LYS A 177 13.01 7.53 4.07
CA LYS A 177 12.09 8.67 4.06
C LYS A 177 11.86 9.17 2.63
N ARG A 178 11.40 8.27 1.76
CA ARG A 178 11.24 8.56 0.34
C ARG A 178 10.13 7.77 -0.33
N ILE A 179 9.75 8.24 -1.52
CA ILE A 179 9.16 7.40 -2.55
C ILE A 179 10.27 7.01 -3.53
N ILE A 180 10.34 5.74 -3.88
CA ILE A 180 11.27 5.23 -4.90
C ILE A 180 10.47 4.51 -5.98
N VAL A 181 10.87 4.70 -7.24
CA VAL A 181 10.18 4.17 -8.41
C VAL A 181 11.11 3.27 -9.20
N PHE A 182 10.63 2.07 -9.49
CA PHE A 182 11.32 1.08 -10.32
C PHE A 182 10.51 0.80 -11.59
N ASP A 183 11.19 0.32 -12.63
CA ASP A 183 10.50 -0.38 -13.72
C ASP A 183 10.01 -1.73 -13.22
N ALA A 184 8.73 -2.02 -13.44
CA ALA A 184 8.06 -3.15 -12.81
C ALA A 184 8.44 -4.52 -13.42
N ASP A 185 9.02 -4.55 -14.62
CA ASP A 185 9.41 -5.80 -15.28
C ASP A 185 10.89 -6.13 -15.04
N THR A 186 11.74 -5.11 -14.93
CA THR A 186 13.20 -5.27 -14.79
C THR A 186 13.72 -5.01 -13.38
N GLY A 187 12.97 -4.29 -12.54
CA GLY A 187 13.42 -3.83 -11.23
C GLY A 187 14.44 -2.68 -11.30
N ALA A 188 14.68 -2.11 -12.48
CA ALA A 188 15.62 -1.02 -12.66
C ALA A 188 15.10 0.26 -11.98
N PHE A 189 15.97 0.94 -11.24
CA PHE A 189 15.66 2.25 -10.65
C PHE A 189 15.32 3.27 -11.74
N LYS A 190 14.25 4.05 -11.53
CA LYS A 190 13.84 5.14 -12.43
C LYS A 190 14.07 6.52 -11.80
N ARG A 191 13.55 6.72 -10.58
CA ARG A 191 13.61 7.99 -9.84
C ARG A 191 13.21 7.79 -8.38
N MET A 192 13.50 8.78 -7.55
CA MET A 192 13.02 8.84 -6.17
C MET A 192 12.89 10.30 -5.71
N TRP A 193 12.09 10.53 -4.68
CA TRP A 193 11.95 11.82 -4.03
C TRP A 193 11.61 11.66 -2.56
N GLY A 194 12.08 12.59 -1.74
CA GLY A 194 11.72 12.75 -0.34
C GLY A 194 10.55 13.72 -0.15
N ALA A 195 10.45 14.27 1.06
CA ALA A 195 9.40 15.22 1.40
C ALA A 195 9.38 16.43 0.45
N PHE A 196 8.18 16.83 0.03
CA PHE A 196 7.94 17.95 -0.88
C PHE A 196 8.63 17.82 -2.26
N GLY A 197 9.00 16.60 -2.67
CA GLY A 197 9.64 16.37 -3.96
C GLY A 197 11.15 16.62 -3.98
N ASN A 198 11.78 16.87 -2.82
CA ASN A 198 13.22 17.10 -2.72
C ASN A 198 14.03 15.80 -2.84
N GLU A 199 15.35 15.91 -2.95
CA GLU A 199 16.23 14.75 -2.86
C GLU A 199 16.12 14.09 -1.47
N PRO A 200 16.05 12.74 -1.39
CA PRO A 200 16.11 12.04 -0.11
C PRO A 200 17.43 12.29 0.62
N LEU A 201 17.34 12.56 1.93
CA LEU A 201 18.48 12.83 2.80
C LEU A 201 18.56 11.76 3.89
N ASP A 202 19.78 11.29 4.20
CA ASP A 202 20.03 10.41 5.35
C ASP A 202 20.00 11.21 6.65
N ASP A 203 20.69 12.34 6.67
CA ASP A 203 20.67 13.28 7.78
C ASP A 203 19.57 14.32 7.56
N VAL A 204 18.47 14.21 8.31
CA VAL A 204 17.45 15.25 8.33
C VAL A 204 18.05 16.48 8.99
N PRO A 205 18.10 17.64 8.31
CA PRO A 205 18.55 18.87 8.94
C PRO A 205 17.72 19.14 10.20
N PRO A 206 18.31 19.64 11.29
CA PRO A 206 17.53 20.02 12.45
C PRO A 206 16.42 20.98 12.00
N PRO A 207 15.20 20.85 12.55
CA PRO A 207 14.15 21.79 12.20
C PRO A 207 14.67 23.21 12.42
N PRO A 208 14.33 24.16 11.54
CA PRO A 208 14.73 25.54 11.74
C PRO A 208 14.31 25.96 13.14
N LYS A 209 15.19 26.68 13.86
CA LYS A 209 14.87 27.17 15.20
C LYS A 209 13.66 28.08 15.10
N VAL A 210 12.48 27.56 15.42
CA VAL A 210 11.27 28.36 15.52
C VAL A 210 11.42 29.24 16.76
N PRO A 211 11.38 30.59 16.63
CA PRO A 211 11.37 31.49 17.77
C PRO A 211 10.31 31.02 18.77
N GLU A 212 10.60 31.10 20.06
CA GLU A 212 9.69 30.61 21.10
C GLU A 212 8.29 31.24 20.99
N ALA A 213 8.22 32.52 20.58
CA ALA A 213 6.98 33.25 20.29
C ALA A 213 6.18 32.73 19.08
N SER A 214 6.79 31.93 18.20
CA SER A 214 6.16 31.31 17.03
C SER A 214 5.88 29.82 17.21
N ARG A 215 6.28 29.24 18.35
CA ARG A 215 5.92 27.86 18.70
C ARG A 215 4.46 27.83 19.11
N ILE A 216 3.71 26.85 18.60
CA ILE A 216 2.39 26.56 19.13
C ILE A 216 2.57 26.17 20.61
N PRO A 217 1.90 26.85 21.56
CA PRO A 217 2.04 26.54 22.98
C PRO A 217 1.69 25.07 23.24
N ALA A 218 2.52 24.37 24.02
CA ALA A 218 2.35 22.95 24.33
C ALA A 218 1.09 22.62 25.18
N SER A 219 0.33 23.64 25.58
CA SER A 219 -0.85 23.51 26.45
C SER A 219 -2.14 24.04 25.82
N MET A 220 -2.38 23.71 24.56
CA MET A 220 -3.74 23.41 24.12
C MET A 220 -3.69 22.02 23.49
N GLU A 221 -4.21 21.03 24.21
CA GLU A 221 -4.65 19.76 23.63
C GLU A 221 -5.29 20.06 22.28
N THR A 222 -4.82 19.38 21.22
CA THR A 222 -5.47 19.24 19.91
C THR A 222 -6.70 20.13 19.79
N GLY A 223 -6.52 21.38 19.37
CA GLY A 223 -7.64 22.32 19.23
C GLY A 223 -8.76 21.62 18.49
N ARG A 224 -10.02 21.81 18.93
CA ARG A 224 -11.21 21.07 18.46
C ARG A 224 -10.99 20.62 17.02
N GLY A 225 -10.71 19.33 16.83
CA GLY A 225 -10.71 18.73 15.50
C GLY A 225 -12.01 19.13 14.81
N PRO A 226 -12.03 19.24 13.47
CA PRO A 226 -13.23 19.67 12.76
C PRO A 226 -14.43 18.88 13.28
N GLU A 227 -15.50 19.60 13.63
CA GLU A 227 -16.67 19.11 14.38
C GLU A 227 -17.38 17.90 13.71
N GLN A 228 -16.90 17.46 12.55
CA GLN A 228 -17.32 16.30 11.78
C GLN A 228 -16.83 14.93 12.34
N PHE A 229 -16.05 14.88 13.41
CA PHE A 229 -15.52 13.62 13.97
C PHE A 229 -15.82 13.33 15.45
N VAL A 230 -16.74 14.07 16.08
CA VAL A 230 -17.23 13.75 17.44
C VAL A 230 -18.62 13.13 17.34
N ARG A 231 -18.78 11.87 17.78
CA ARG A 231 -20.08 11.28 18.15
C ARG A 231 -20.30 11.49 19.65
#